data_AF-A0A8D8WNQ8-F1
#
_entry.id   AF-A0A8D8WNQ8-F1
#
_cell.length_a   1.000
_cell.length_b   1.000
_cell.length_c   1.000
_cell.angle_alpha   90.00
_cell.angle_beta   90.00
_cell.angle_gamma   90.00
#
_symmetry.space_group_name_H-M   'P 1'
#
loop_
_entity.id
_entity.type
_entity.pdbx_description
1 polymer ?
#
loop_
_entity_poly.entity_id
_entity_poly.type
_entity_poly.pdbx_seq_one_letter_code
_entity_poly.pdbx_strand_id
1 'polypeptide(L)'
;MAVMKMCHILHERATKFWLRPDFLFYLSSYSKQQVKLLNIIHTLTKRVVKEKKETLEKNRNEMLSDIPIPPVGLKKEDNIVKDKSVLEGLSYGQSAGLEPRPPKVKKNYLK
;
A
#
# COMPACT_ATOMS: atom_id res chain seq x y z
N MET A 1 -9.16 17.28 -7.69
CA MET A 1 -10.01 17.18 -6.48
C MET A 1 -10.90 15.91 -6.43
N ALA A 2 -10.52 14.79 -7.07
CA ALA A 2 -11.37 13.58 -7.08
C ALA A 2 -11.48 12.92 -5.68
N VAL A 3 -10.37 12.84 -4.95
CA VAL A 3 -10.34 12.31 -3.58
C VAL A 3 -11.23 13.12 -2.63
N MET A 4 -11.16 14.46 -2.68
CA MET A 4 -12.00 15.34 -1.84
C MET A 4 -13.50 15.13 -2.10
N LYS A 5 -13.90 14.98 -3.36
CA LYS A 5 -15.29 14.70 -3.74
C LYS A 5 -15.74 13.32 -3.26
N MET A 6 -14.87 12.32 -3.28
CA MET A 6 -15.17 10.98 -2.75
C MET A 6 -15.39 11.02 -1.24
N CYS A 7 -14.49 11.67 -0.50
CA CYS A 7 -14.62 11.82 0.96
C CYS A 7 -15.88 12.59 1.35
N HIS A 8 -16.27 13.61 0.58
CA HIS A 8 -17.50 14.36 0.83
C HIS A 8 -18.75 13.47 0.71
N ILE A 9 -18.86 12.69 -0.37
CA ILE A 9 -19.98 11.74 -0.56
C ILE A 9 -19.99 10.67 0.55
N LEU A 10 -18.82 10.18 0.96
CA LEU A 10 -18.68 9.21 2.05
C LEU A 10 -19.15 9.79 3.40
N HIS A 11 -18.73 11.01 3.74
CA HIS A 11 -19.19 11.68 4.94
C HIS A 11 -20.69 11.97 4.89
N GLU A 12 -21.21 12.37 3.74
CA GLU A 12 -22.63 12.66 3.58
C GLU A 12 -23.50 11.40 3.73
N ARG A 13 -22.99 10.23 3.32
CA ARG A 13 -23.61 8.92 3.59
C ARG A 13 -23.53 8.53 5.07
N ALA A 14 -22.44 8.88 5.74
CA ALA A 14 -22.25 8.56 7.16
C ALA A 14 -23.11 9.45 8.08
N THR A 15 -23.39 10.70 7.69
CA THR A 15 -24.19 11.65 8.49
C THR A 15 -25.69 11.50 8.26
N LYS A 16 -26.12 11.17 7.04
CA LYS A 16 -27.55 11.00 6.73
C LYS A 16 -28.01 9.58 7.05
N PHE A 17 -28.67 9.41 8.20
CA PHE A 17 -29.22 8.13 8.64
C PHE A 17 -30.18 7.49 7.61
N TRP A 18 -30.88 8.32 6.82
CA TRP A 18 -31.80 7.86 5.77
C TRP A 18 -31.10 7.26 4.53
N LEU A 19 -29.81 7.54 4.33
CA LEU A 19 -29.01 7.02 3.21
C LEU A 19 -28.20 5.76 3.59
N ARG A 20 -28.42 5.26 4.82
CA ARG A 20 -27.78 4.06 5.38
C ARG A 20 -28.20 2.75 4.70
N PRO A 21 -29.47 2.51 4.32
CA PRO A 21 -29.82 1.30 3.58
C PRO A 21 -29.25 1.34 2.15
N ASP A 22 -28.55 0.27 1.77
CA ASP A 22 -27.82 0.17 0.49
C ASP A 22 -28.71 0.32 -0.75
N PHE A 23 -30.00 -0.03 -0.65
CA PHE A 23 -30.96 0.11 -1.76
C PHE A 23 -31.20 1.59 -2.14
N LEU A 24 -31.42 2.46 -1.15
CA LEU A 24 -31.61 3.89 -1.37
C LEU A 24 -30.33 4.55 -1.90
N PHE A 25 -29.17 4.05 -1.44
CA PHE A 25 -27.89 4.52 -1.92
C PHE A 25 -27.65 4.14 -3.39
N TYR A 26 -27.99 2.91 -3.79
CA TYR A 26 -27.85 2.45 -5.17
C TYR A 26 -28.80 3.19 -6.13
N LEU A 27 -30.02 3.47 -5.68
CA LEU A 27 -31.01 4.25 -6.43
C LEU A 27 -30.60 5.73 -6.58
N SER A 28 -29.78 6.23 -5.67
CA SER A 28 -29.31 7.61 -5.66
C SER A 28 -28.25 7.90 -6.74
N SER A 29 -28.22 9.15 -7.21
CA SER A 29 -27.19 9.67 -8.11
C SER A 29 -25.77 9.64 -7.49
N TYR A 30 -25.65 9.54 -6.16
CA TYR A 30 -24.36 9.42 -5.46
C TYR A 30 -23.60 8.14 -5.82
N SER A 31 -24.29 7.01 -6.02
CA SER A 31 -23.67 5.72 -6.39
C SER A 31 -22.87 5.84 -7.69
N LYS A 32 -23.47 6.44 -8.73
CA LYS A 32 -22.81 6.66 -10.03
C LYS A 32 -21.60 7.59 -9.91
N GLN A 33 -21.67 8.59 -9.05
CA GLN A 33 -20.56 9.52 -8.83
C GLN A 33 -19.42 8.86 -8.06
N GLN A 34 -19.72 8.07 -7.04
CA GLN A 34 -18.71 7.32 -6.28
C GLN A 34 -17.92 6.36 -7.20
N VAL A 35 -18.60 5.61 -8.08
CA VAL A 35 -17.95 4.70 -9.03
C VAL A 35 -17.01 5.45 -9.98
N LYS A 36 -17.43 6.60 -10.52
CA LYS A 36 -16.58 7.44 -11.39
C LYS A 36 -15.34 7.94 -10.66
N LEU A 37 -15.50 8.41 -9.42
CA LEU A 37 -14.40 8.91 -8.60
C LEU A 37 -13.41 7.78 -8.26
N LEU A 38 -13.93 6.60 -7.92
CA LEU A 38 -13.11 5.42 -7.61
C LEU A 38 -12.33 4.93 -8.84
N ASN A 39 -12.93 4.97 -10.03
CA ASN A 39 -12.24 4.67 -11.28
C ASN A 39 -11.06 5.60 -11.53
N ILE A 40 -11.23 6.91 -11.34
CA ILE A 40 -10.13 7.89 -11.51
C ILE A 40 -8.98 7.56 -10.56
N ILE A 41 -9.27 7.30 -9.28
CA ILE A 41 -8.24 6.96 -8.28
C ILE A 41 -7.51 5.67 -8.68
N HIS A 42 -8.25 4.62 -9.04
CA HIS A 42 -7.64 3.36 -9.47
C HIS A 42 -6.81 3.50 -10.75
N THR A 43 -7.25 4.29 -11.72
CA THR A 43 -6.47 4.54 -12.94
C THR A 43 -5.14 5.21 -12.60
N LEU A 44 -5.13 6.20 -11.70
CA LEU A 44 -3.90 6.85 -11.25
C LEU A 44 -2.99 5.87 -10.53
N THR A 45 -3.50 5.10 -9.56
CA THR A 45 -2.69 4.12 -8.82
C THR A 45 -2.15 3.02 -9.74
N LYS A 46 -2.98 2.49 -10.65
CA LYS A 46 -2.56 1.47 -11.62
C LYS A 46 -1.44 1.97 -12.53
N ARG A 47 -1.49 3.24 -12.95
CA ARG A 47 -0.42 3.85 -13.75
C ARG A 47 0.89 3.89 -12.98
N VAL A 48 0.87 4.39 -11.74
CA VAL A 48 2.09 4.49 -10.90
C VAL A 48 2.69 3.12 -10.61
N VAL A 49 1.85 2.12 -10.32
CA VAL A 49 2.30 0.73 -10.10
C VAL A 49 2.91 0.14 -11.37
N LYS A 50 2.27 0.37 -12.53
CA LYS A 50 2.79 -0.09 -13.83
C LYS A 50 4.13 0.56 -14.15
N GLU A 51 4.24 1.87 -13.99
CA GLU A 51 5.46 2.64 -14.24
C GLU A 51 6.60 2.18 -13.34
N LYS A 52 6.35 1.99 -12.03
CA LYS A 52 7.35 1.42 -11.12
C LYS A 52 7.78 0.00 -11.51
N LYS A 53 6.85 -0.82 -12.00
CA LYS A 53 7.21 -2.16 -12.48
C LYS A 53 8.10 -2.08 -13.70
N GLU A 54 7.76 -1.25 -14.68
CA GLU A 54 8.53 -1.09 -15.92
C GLU A 54 9.94 -0.54 -15.66
N THR A 55 10.11 0.42 -14.74
CA THR A 55 11.44 0.93 -14.39
C THR A 55 12.28 -0.14 -13.69
N LEU A 56 11.69 -0.96 -12.83
CA LEU A 56 12.40 -2.08 -12.20
C LEU A 56 12.83 -3.14 -13.21
N GLU A 57 11.96 -3.53 -14.15
CA GLU A 57 12.32 -4.49 -15.21
C GLU A 57 13.42 -3.93 -16.12
N LYS A 58 13.38 -2.64 -16.49
CA LYS A 58 14.43 -1.99 -17.26
C LYS A 58 15.77 -1.99 -16.52
N ASN A 59 15.78 -1.54 -15.25
CA ASN A 59 16.99 -1.56 -14.42
C ASN A 59 17.55 -2.98 -14.24
N ARG A 60 16.67 -4.00 -14.11
CA ARG A 60 17.10 -5.40 -14.04
C ARG A 60 17.76 -5.86 -15.33
N ASN A 61 17.19 -5.52 -16.48
CA ASN A 61 17.75 -5.89 -17.78
C ASN A 61 19.06 -5.14 -18.07
N GLU A 62 19.15 -3.88 -17.69
CA GLU A 62 20.37 -3.06 -17.79
C GLU A 62 21.49 -3.63 -16.89
N MET A 63 21.15 -4.05 -15.66
CA MET A 63 22.10 -4.74 -14.76
C MET A 63 22.58 -6.08 -15.31
N LEU A 64 21.74 -6.80 -16.07
CA LEU A 64 22.10 -8.07 -16.69
C LEU A 64 22.89 -7.91 -18.00
N SER A 65 22.77 -6.77 -18.70
CA SER A 65 23.50 -6.53 -19.96
C SER A 65 24.98 -6.23 -19.79
N ASP A 66 25.42 -5.82 -18.59
CA ASP A 66 26.84 -5.54 -18.29
C ASP A 66 27.65 -6.79 -17.93
N ILE A 67 27.02 -7.97 -17.87
CA ILE A 67 27.68 -9.25 -17.59
C ILE A 67 27.70 -10.08 -18.89
N PRO A 68 28.87 -10.32 -19.51
CA PRO A 68 28.96 -11.23 -20.65
C PRO A 68 28.67 -12.66 -20.18
N ILE A 69 27.47 -13.18 -20.43
CA ILE A 69 27.09 -14.56 -20.10
C ILE A 69 26.77 -15.29 -21.42
N PRO A 70 27.49 -16.38 -21.77
CA PRO A 70 27.21 -17.19 -22.96
C PRO A 70 25.83 -17.87 -22.88
N PRO A 71 25.20 -18.23 -24.02
CA PRO A 71 23.78 -18.53 -24.09
C PRO A 71 23.46 -19.89 -23.46
N VAL A 72 22.85 -19.87 -22.27
CA VAL A 72 22.12 -21.03 -21.73
C VAL A 72 20.63 -20.68 -21.72
N GLY A 73 19.87 -21.43 -22.51
CA GLY A 73 18.51 -21.12 -22.91
C GLY A 73 17.51 -20.95 -21.76
N LEU A 74 16.73 -19.87 -21.84
CA LEU A 74 15.51 -19.68 -21.04
C LEU A 74 14.44 -20.67 -21.51
N LYS A 75 14.26 -21.76 -20.77
CA LYS A 75 12.97 -22.46 -20.75
C LYS A 75 12.00 -21.62 -19.92
N LYS A 76 10.86 -21.26 -20.51
CA LYS A 76 9.70 -20.77 -19.78
C LYS A 76 9.17 -21.95 -18.95
N GLU A 77 9.27 -21.87 -17.63
CA GLU A 77 8.55 -22.77 -16.73
C GLU A 77 7.66 -21.93 -15.81
N ASP A 78 6.37 -21.99 -16.11
CA ASP A 78 5.29 -21.62 -15.22
C ASP A 78 5.30 -22.61 -14.05
N ASN A 79 5.88 -22.25 -12.90
CA ASN A 79 5.61 -22.97 -11.67
C ASN A 79 5.54 -22.02 -10.46
N ILE A 80 4.34 -22.00 -9.88
CA ILE A 80 4.01 -21.42 -8.59
C ILE A 80 4.87 -22.12 -7.53
N VAL A 81 5.93 -21.46 -7.05
CA VAL A 81 6.56 -21.78 -5.77
C VAL A 81 6.61 -20.53 -4.93
N LYS A 82 5.85 -20.62 -3.84
CA LYS A 82 5.56 -19.60 -2.85
C LYS A 82 6.75 -19.49 -1.91
N ASP A 83 7.87 -18.95 -2.37
CA ASP A 83 8.99 -18.66 -1.47
C ASP A 83 8.81 -17.28 -0.84
N LYS A 84 8.47 -17.28 0.45
CA LYS A 84 8.31 -16.09 1.26
C LYS A 84 9.70 -15.66 1.71
N SER A 85 10.52 -15.13 0.81
CA SER A 85 11.65 -14.31 1.22
C SER A 85 11.07 -12.99 1.74
N VAL A 86 10.80 -12.99 3.04
CA VAL A 86 10.58 -11.83 3.89
C VAL A 86 11.41 -10.67 3.34
N LEU A 87 10.73 -9.67 2.78
CA LEU A 87 11.39 -8.44 2.36
C LEU A 87 11.84 -7.74 3.65
N GLU A 88 13.11 -7.93 4.00
CA GLU A 88 13.83 -7.24 5.08
C GLU A 88 13.87 -5.72 4.81
N GLY A 89 12.73 -5.06 4.98
CA GLY A 89 12.62 -3.63 4.68
C GLY A 89 11.30 -2.97 5.05
N LEU A 90 10.29 -3.73 5.49
CA LEU A 90 9.08 -3.16 6.06
C LEU A 90 9.19 -3.17 7.57
N SER A 91 10.01 -2.23 8.08
CA SER A 91 10.16 -1.93 9.51
C SER A 91 8.86 -1.32 10.05
N TYR A 92 7.86 -2.16 10.27
CA TYR A 92 6.70 -1.83 11.09
C TYR A 92 7.05 -2.15 12.54
N GLY A 93 7.34 -1.13 13.35
CA GLY A 93 7.23 -1.23 14.81
C GLY A 93 8.42 -1.79 15.59
N GLN A 94 9.60 -1.18 15.47
CA GLN A 94 10.74 -1.37 16.39
C GLN A 94 10.48 -0.86 17.84
N SER A 95 9.23 -0.54 18.18
CA SER A 95 8.84 -0.04 19.51
C SER A 95 8.50 -1.14 20.52
N ALA A 96 8.50 -2.42 20.12
CA ALA A 96 8.10 -3.55 20.97
C ALA A 96 9.09 -3.92 22.11
N GLY A 97 10.09 -3.08 22.40
CA GLY A 97 11.10 -3.35 23.43
C GLY A 97 11.57 -2.12 24.22
N LEU A 98 10.90 -0.98 24.11
CA LEU A 98 11.20 0.19 24.95
C LEU A 98 10.43 0.07 26.27
N GLU A 99 11.01 -0.67 27.23
CA GLU A 99 10.53 -0.57 28.61
C GLU A 99 10.83 0.84 29.15
N PRO A 100 9.86 1.48 29.85
CA PRO A 100 10.11 2.78 30.47
C PRO A 100 11.25 2.64 31.50
N ARG A 101 12.33 3.39 31.29
CA ARG A 101 13.48 3.42 32.21
C ARG A 101 12.96 3.71 33.64
N PRO A 102 13.25 2.86 34.64
CA PRO A 102 12.81 3.14 36.00
C PRO A 102 13.45 4.43 36.53
N PRO A 103 12.75 5.21 37.38
CA PRO A 103 13.25 6.47 37.89
C PRO A 103 14.52 6.24 38.72
N LYS A 104 15.56 7.03 38.44
CA LYS A 104 16.82 7.01 39.20
C LYS A 104 16.59 7.54 40.61
N VAL A 105 16.38 6.65 41.58
CA VAL A 105 16.41 7.02 43.00
C VAL A 105 17.86 7.29 43.39
N LYS A 106 18.19 8.55 43.73
CA LYS A 106 19.48 8.88 44.34
C LYS A 106 19.54 8.25 45.73
N LYS A 107 20.38 7.23 45.91
CA LYS A 107 20.73 6.71 47.25
C LYS A 107 21.61 7.76 47.93
N ASN A 108 21.00 8.60 48.77
CA ASN A 108 21.72 9.35 49.76
C ASN A 108 22.14 8.36 50.86
N TYR A 109 23.41 8.00 50.90
CA TYR A 109 23.97 7.29 52.05
C TYR A 109 24.03 8.29 53.22
N LEU A 110 23.21 8.05 54.25
CA LEU A 110 23.39 8.70 55.54
C LEU A 110 24.74 8.25 56.12
N LYS A 111 25.43 9.24 56.66
CA LYS A 111 26.72 9.15 57.35
C LYS A 111 26.52 8.64 58.78
#